data_AF-A0A151SYD7-F1
#
_entry.id   AF-A0A151SYD7-F1
#
_cell.length_a   1.000
_cell.length_b   1.000
_cell.length_c   1.000
_cell.angle_alpha   90.00
_cell.angle_beta   90.00
_cell.angle_gamma   90.00
#
_symmetry.space_group_name_H-M   'P 1'
#
loop_
_entity.id
_entity.type
_entity.pdbx_description
1 polymer ?
#
loop_
_entity_poly.entity_id
_entity_poly.type
_entity_poly.pdbx_seq_one_letter_code
_entity_poly.pdbx_strand_id
1 'polypeptide(L)'
;MLSTVPDFGAFKSLGTLYLSDVRFEPNVFESLMLGCPSLVTLDISHCSGLKSINVSSPVLEILNLQGDQATESICLENAKNLTDLALLADRPGDNFERDTISNLIKGLSKIKSICLGEGYFKVSKPQHICFPKRLQGSLNCLKHVELYGVDFTETRELLFVISLLKSSPNIEKLLIEVTRIHLNLLVCFFFSCHILAHSIFFILFFRVIAITWI
;
A
#
# COMPACT_ATOMS: atom_id res chain seq x y z
N MET A 1 33.07 -20.77 11.97
CA MET A 1 31.80 -20.01 12.08
C MET A 1 31.89 -18.87 11.06
N LEU A 2 31.54 -19.15 9.80
CA LEU A 2 31.45 -18.10 8.77
C LEU A 2 30.14 -17.34 9.05
N SER A 3 30.20 -16.02 9.19
CA SER A 3 28.99 -15.20 9.26
C SER A 3 28.23 -15.35 7.94
N THR A 4 27.14 -16.12 7.94
CA THR A 4 26.41 -16.54 6.73
C THR A 4 25.45 -15.49 6.18
N VAL A 5 25.57 -14.24 6.61
CA VAL A 5 24.73 -13.16 6.06
C VAL A 5 25.30 -12.79 4.69
N PRO A 6 24.50 -12.85 3.61
CA PRO A 6 24.97 -12.49 2.28
C PRO A 6 25.46 -11.04 2.25
N ASP A 7 26.68 -10.83 1.76
CA ASP A 7 27.22 -9.49 1.54
C ASP A 7 26.76 -8.96 0.18
N PHE A 8 25.86 -7.98 0.22
CA PHE A 8 25.38 -7.28 -0.97
C PHE A 8 26.23 -6.05 -1.33
N GLY A 9 27.31 -5.76 -0.60
CA GLY A 9 28.13 -4.55 -0.75
C GLY A 9 28.86 -4.41 -2.09
N ALA A 10 28.85 -5.45 -2.93
CA ALA A 10 29.33 -5.39 -4.31
C ALA A 10 28.35 -4.68 -5.27
N PHE A 11 27.07 -4.58 -4.92
CA PHE A 11 25.99 -4.09 -5.80
C PHE A 11 25.74 -2.57 -5.68
N LYS A 12 26.82 -1.77 -5.60
CA LYS A 12 26.74 -0.32 -5.34
C LYS A 12 26.00 0.47 -6.41
N SER A 13 25.95 -0.02 -7.64
CA SER A 13 25.29 0.65 -8.78
C SER A 13 23.97 -0.01 -9.18
N LEU A 14 23.47 -0.96 -8.39
CA LEU A 14 22.22 -1.65 -8.69
C LEU A 14 21.05 -0.68 -8.52
N GLY A 15 20.44 -0.27 -9.63
CA GLY A 15 19.28 0.63 -9.63
C GLY A 15 17.94 -0.07 -9.47
N THR A 16 17.84 -1.33 -9.88
CA THR A 16 16.57 -2.06 -9.91
C THR A 16 16.81 -3.50 -9.50
N LEU A 17 15.91 -4.03 -8.66
CA LEU A 17 15.95 -5.41 -8.21
C LEU A 17 14.53 -6.00 -8.20
N TYR A 18 14.43 -7.19 -8.81
CA TYR A 18 13.22 -8.02 -8.82
C TYR A 18 13.56 -9.34 -8.15
N LEU A 19 12.75 -9.74 -7.17
CA LEU A 19 12.87 -11.02 -6.47
C LEU A 19 11.51 -11.73 -6.49
N SER A 20 11.48 -12.93 -7.06
CA SER A 20 10.29 -13.78 -7.09
C SER A 20 10.60 -15.13 -6.47
N ASP A 21 9.67 -15.65 -5.67
CA ASP A 21 9.73 -17.01 -5.11
C ASP A 21 11.00 -17.30 -4.27
N VAL A 22 11.53 -16.26 -3.62
CA VAL A 22 12.73 -16.35 -2.79
C VAL A 22 12.36 -16.52 -1.32
N ARG A 23 13.10 -17.40 -0.62
CA ARG A 23 13.05 -17.51 0.85
C ARG A 23 14.13 -16.63 1.47
N PHE A 24 13.70 -15.63 2.23
CA PHE A 24 14.59 -14.78 3.02
C PHE A 24 14.91 -15.45 4.36
N GLU A 25 16.21 -15.56 4.63
CA GLU A 25 16.70 -15.82 5.99
C GLU A 25 16.67 -14.51 6.82
N PRO A 26 16.72 -14.60 8.16
CA PRO A 26 16.78 -13.43 9.02
C PRO A 26 17.91 -12.45 8.62
N ASN A 27 17.65 -11.14 8.70
CA ASN A 27 18.59 -10.06 8.41
C ASN A 27 19.08 -9.94 6.95
N VAL A 28 18.68 -10.86 6.06
CA VAL A 28 19.06 -10.79 4.63
C VAL A 28 18.46 -9.56 3.97
N PHE A 29 17.22 -9.21 4.30
CA PHE A 29 16.58 -8.00 3.76
C PHE A 29 17.28 -6.71 4.19
N GLU A 30 17.69 -6.59 5.45
CA GLU A 30 18.43 -5.43 5.94
C GLU A 30 19.80 -5.32 5.24
N SER A 31 20.48 -6.45 5.07
CA SER A 31 21.77 -6.51 4.38
C SER A 31 21.65 -6.13 2.90
N LEU A 32 20.55 -6.52 2.26
CA LEU A 32 20.19 -6.11 0.90
C LEU A 32 20.04 -4.58 0.82
N MET A 33 19.28 -3.98 1.74
CA MET A 33 19.05 -2.53 1.75
C MET A 33 20.33 -1.74 2.01
N LEU A 34 21.23 -2.26 2.85
CA LEU A 34 22.53 -1.63 3.12
C LEU A 34 23.55 -1.81 1.99
N GLY A 35 23.54 -2.97 1.32
CA GLY A 35 24.49 -3.28 0.25
C GLY A 35 24.17 -2.66 -1.10
N CYS A 36 22.91 -2.26 -1.31
CA CYS A 36 22.41 -1.66 -2.56
C CYS A 36 22.00 -0.18 -2.38
N PRO A 37 22.95 0.74 -2.09
CA PRO A 37 22.65 2.14 -1.77
C PRO A 37 22.06 2.96 -2.93
N SER A 38 22.16 2.49 -4.18
CA SER A 38 21.61 3.15 -5.37
C SER A 38 20.29 2.53 -5.85
N LEU A 39 19.66 1.66 -5.04
CA LEU A 39 18.44 0.97 -5.43
C LEU A 39 17.25 1.94 -5.48
N VAL A 40 16.74 2.17 -6.70
CA VAL A 40 15.61 3.04 -7.03
C VAL A 40 14.30 2.25 -7.10
N THR A 41 14.35 1.01 -7.59
CA THR A 41 13.17 0.14 -7.74
C THR A 41 13.41 -1.19 -7.05
N LEU A 42 12.49 -1.56 -6.16
CA LEU A 42 12.46 -2.86 -5.51
C LEU A 42 11.11 -3.52 -5.72
N ASP A 43 11.13 -4.70 -6.32
CA ASP A 43 9.96 -5.56 -6.47
C ASP A 43 10.23 -6.92 -5.80
N ILE A 44 9.33 -7.30 -4.91
CA ILE A 44 9.38 -8.58 -4.20
C ILE A 44 8.02 -9.25 -4.35
N SER A 45 8.01 -10.40 -5.02
CA SER A 45 6.80 -11.14 -5.34
C SER A 45 6.89 -12.57 -4.77
N HIS A 46 5.84 -13.04 -4.11
CA HIS A 46 5.71 -14.42 -3.61
C HIS A 46 6.92 -14.93 -2.80
N CYS A 47 7.57 -14.03 -2.06
CA CYS A 47 8.73 -14.35 -1.24
C CYS A 47 8.34 -14.68 0.20
N SER A 48 9.05 -15.61 0.83
CA SER A 48 8.79 -16.04 2.21
C SER A 48 9.88 -15.58 3.18
N GLY A 49 9.59 -15.56 4.49
CA GLY A 49 10.56 -15.20 5.53
C GLY A 49 10.70 -13.70 5.82
N LEU A 50 9.98 -12.83 5.09
CA LEU A 50 9.95 -11.38 5.29
C LEU A 50 8.97 -10.97 6.40
N LYS A 51 9.38 -11.12 7.66
CA LYS A 51 8.54 -10.72 8.81
C LYS A 51 8.52 -9.20 9.04
N SER A 52 9.67 -8.54 8.90
CA SER A 52 9.81 -7.10 9.07
C SER A 52 10.52 -6.51 7.86
N ILE A 53 9.91 -5.48 7.28
CA ILE A 53 10.41 -4.78 6.11
C ILE A 53 10.78 -3.36 6.54
N ASN A 54 12.07 -3.07 6.65
CA ASN A 54 12.57 -1.74 6.96
C ASN A 54 13.36 -1.20 5.78
N VAL A 55 12.74 -0.28 5.03
CA VAL A 55 13.39 0.34 3.87
C VAL A 55 14.22 1.51 4.34
N SER A 56 15.55 1.31 4.38
CA SER A 56 16.52 2.34 4.75
C SER A 56 17.03 3.17 3.56
N SER A 57 16.72 2.78 2.32
CA SER A 57 17.18 3.47 1.11
C SER A 57 16.42 4.78 0.90
N PRO A 58 17.09 5.95 0.98
CA PRO A 58 16.44 7.24 0.73
C PRO A 58 16.25 7.52 -0.76
N VAL A 59 16.90 6.76 -1.65
CA VAL A 59 16.78 6.92 -3.11
C VAL A 59 15.72 6.01 -3.73
N LEU A 60 15.12 5.11 -2.96
CA LEU A 60 14.06 4.25 -3.44
C LEU A 60 12.84 5.09 -3.85
N GLU A 61 12.42 4.93 -5.10
CA GLU A 61 11.26 5.60 -5.69
C GLU A 61 10.07 4.65 -5.82
N ILE A 62 10.34 3.37 -6.09
CA ILE A 62 9.30 2.35 -6.35
C ILE A 62 9.50 1.16 -5.41
N LEU A 63 8.45 0.81 -4.67
CA LEU A 63 8.41 -0.37 -3.83
C LEU A 63 7.14 -1.19 -4.13
N ASN A 64 7.33 -2.40 -4.64
CA ASN A 64 6.27 -3.37 -4.84
C ASN A 64 6.51 -4.58 -3.94
N LEU A 65 5.50 -4.90 -3.12
CA LEU A 65 5.47 -6.07 -2.26
C LEU A 65 4.21 -6.84 -2.59
N GLN A 66 4.38 -8.02 -3.18
CA GLN A 66 3.30 -8.93 -3.50
C GLN A 66 3.53 -10.31 -2.88
N GLY A 67 2.48 -10.93 -2.35
CA GLY A 67 2.52 -12.34 -1.95
C GLY A 67 1.64 -12.67 -0.75
N ASP A 68 1.80 -13.89 -0.23
CA ASP A 68 1.02 -14.40 0.90
C ASP A 68 1.77 -14.26 2.24
N GLN A 69 2.90 -13.55 2.27
CA GLN A 69 3.72 -13.48 3.46
C GLN A 69 3.00 -12.76 4.62
N ALA A 70 3.10 -13.36 5.81
CA ALA A 70 2.69 -12.75 7.07
C ALA A 70 3.69 -11.66 7.49
N THR A 71 3.77 -10.57 6.71
CA THR A 71 4.56 -9.39 7.08
C THR A 71 3.93 -8.77 8.31
N GLU A 72 4.67 -8.77 9.42
CA GLU A 72 4.22 -8.24 10.70
C GLU A 72 4.40 -6.71 10.78
N SER A 73 5.42 -6.17 10.09
CA SER A 73 5.71 -4.73 10.10
C SER A 73 6.35 -4.24 8.80
N ILE A 74 5.99 -3.02 8.39
CA ILE A 74 6.61 -2.27 7.29
C ILE A 74 6.97 -0.88 7.81
N CYS A 75 8.24 -0.50 7.71
CA CYS A 75 8.77 0.82 8.04
C CYS A 75 9.34 1.50 6.80
N LEU A 76 8.79 2.66 6.45
CA LEU A 76 9.21 3.48 5.31
C LEU A 76 9.68 4.88 5.72
N GLU A 77 10.02 5.09 7.00
CA GLU A 77 10.41 6.41 7.53
C GLU A 77 11.61 7.03 6.80
N ASN A 78 12.50 6.19 6.27
CA ASN A 78 13.69 6.62 5.54
C ASN A 78 13.49 6.66 4.02
N ALA A 79 12.40 6.11 3.48
CA ALA A 79 12.08 6.07 2.04
C ALA A 79 11.43 7.38 1.55
N LYS A 80 12.11 8.52 1.77
CA LYS A 80 11.53 9.85 1.54
C LYS A 80 11.30 10.20 0.05
N ASN A 81 11.93 9.47 -0.86
CA ASN A 81 11.76 9.66 -2.31
C ASN A 81 10.71 8.72 -2.92
N LEU A 82 10.05 7.89 -2.11
CA LEU A 82 9.06 6.95 -2.61
C LEU A 82 7.91 7.69 -3.31
N THR A 83 7.73 7.40 -4.61
CA THR A 83 6.65 7.91 -5.44
C THR A 83 5.59 6.86 -5.72
N ASP A 84 5.96 5.58 -5.69
CA ASP A 84 5.08 4.48 -6.03
C ASP A 84 5.18 3.37 -4.98
N LEU A 85 4.05 3.03 -4.39
CA LEU A 85 3.94 1.99 -3.37
C LEU A 85 2.83 1.01 -3.75
N ALA A 86 3.21 -0.25 -3.98
CA ALA A 86 2.27 -1.35 -4.14
C ALA A 86 2.44 -2.36 -3.00
N LEU A 87 1.35 -2.61 -2.27
CA LEU A 87 1.25 -3.61 -1.21
C LEU A 87 0.10 -4.55 -1.54
N LEU A 88 0.40 -5.71 -2.12
CA LEU A 88 -0.58 -6.66 -2.65
C LEU A 88 -0.48 -8.00 -1.91
N ALA A 89 -1.33 -8.18 -0.90
CA ALA A 89 -1.39 -9.44 -0.17
C ALA A 89 -2.51 -10.31 -0.72
N ASP A 90 -2.19 -11.55 -1.13
CA ASP A 90 -3.16 -12.51 -1.68
C ASP A 90 -4.09 -13.09 -0.60
N ARG A 91 -3.76 -12.87 0.68
CA ARG A 91 -4.57 -13.29 1.84
C ARG A 91 -4.60 -12.17 2.87
N PRO A 92 -5.71 -12.02 3.62
CA PRO A 92 -5.75 -11.10 4.73
C PRO A 92 -4.67 -11.44 5.75
N GLY A 93 -3.74 -10.52 5.99
CA GLY A 93 -2.76 -10.70 7.07
C GLY A 93 -3.48 -10.69 8.40
N ASP A 94 -3.24 -11.71 9.23
CA ASP A 94 -3.85 -11.79 10.57
C ASP A 94 -3.37 -10.67 11.53
N ASN A 95 -2.35 -9.89 11.12
CA ASN A 95 -1.54 -9.04 11.99
C ASN A 95 -1.29 -7.61 11.49
N PHE A 96 -1.75 -7.19 10.30
CA PHE A 96 -1.46 -5.83 9.83
C PHE A 96 -2.46 -4.82 10.43
N GLU A 97 -2.08 -4.16 11.52
CA GLU A 97 -2.93 -3.16 12.16
C GLU A 97 -3.15 -1.95 11.25
N ARG A 98 -4.40 -1.48 11.16
CA ARG A 98 -4.84 -0.39 10.27
C ARG A 98 -4.10 0.94 10.49
N ASP A 99 -3.75 1.24 11.74
CA ASP A 99 -3.00 2.45 12.09
C ASP A 99 -1.62 2.45 11.40
N THR A 100 -1.08 1.27 11.10
CA THR A 100 0.19 1.09 10.42
C THR A 100 0.15 1.66 9.01
N ILE A 101 -0.85 1.34 8.17
CA ILE A 101 -0.93 1.90 6.78
C ILE A 101 -1.16 3.41 6.79
N SER A 102 -2.04 3.90 7.66
CA SER A 102 -2.33 5.34 7.71
C SER A 102 -1.11 6.14 8.16
N ASN A 103 -0.32 5.61 9.11
CA ASN A 103 0.95 6.22 9.53
C ASN A 103 2.04 6.06 8.47
N LEU A 104 2.08 4.92 7.78
CA LEU A 104 3.00 4.63 6.69
C LEU A 104 2.87 5.69 5.59
N ILE A 105 1.64 5.89 5.09
CA ILE A 105 1.36 6.82 3.99
C ILE A 105 1.60 8.27 4.41
N LYS A 106 1.31 8.65 5.66
CA LYS A 106 1.57 10.01 6.18
C LYS A 106 3.04 10.41 6.11
N GLY A 107 3.96 9.45 6.24
CA GLY A 107 5.40 9.70 6.13
C GLY A 107 5.89 10.00 4.71
N LEU A 108 5.07 9.73 3.69
CA LEU A 108 5.47 9.73 2.28
C LEU A 108 4.97 10.99 1.56
N SER A 109 5.67 12.11 1.74
CA SER A 109 5.26 13.41 1.18
C SER A 109 5.28 13.50 -0.35
N LYS A 110 6.06 12.63 -1.02
CA LYS A 110 6.21 12.61 -2.48
C LYS A 110 5.38 11.54 -3.18
N ILE A 111 4.58 10.78 -2.44
CA ILE A 111 3.81 9.66 -2.99
C ILE A 111 2.87 10.13 -4.09
N LYS A 112 2.93 9.48 -5.25
CA LYS A 112 2.12 9.74 -6.45
C LYS A 112 1.17 8.61 -6.76
N SER A 113 1.57 7.37 -6.46
CA SER A 113 0.78 6.17 -6.72
C SER A 113 0.73 5.27 -5.48
N ILE A 114 -0.48 4.82 -5.13
CA ILE A 114 -0.70 3.85 -4.08
C ILE A 114 -1.57 2.72 -4.65
N CYS A 115 -1.09 1.49 -4.52
CA CYS A 115 -1.81 0.27 -4.88
C CYS A 115 -1.89 -0.63 -3.63
N LEU A 116 -3.08 -0.92 -3.13
CA LEU A 116 -3.28 -1.71 -1.91
C LEU A 116 -4.22 -2.89 -2.17
N GLY A 117 -3.80 -4.08 -1.77
CA GLY A 117 -4.59 -5.31 -1.76
C GLY A 117 -5.26 -5.58 -0.42
N GLU A 118 -6.21 -6.52 -0.43
CA GLU A 118 -7.11 -6.85 0.68
C GLU A 118 -6.37 -7.00 2.01
N GLY A 119 -5.23 -7.70 2.01
CA GLY A 119 -4.51 -8.00 3.26
C GLY A 119 -3.80 -6.84 3.94
N TYR A 120 -3.78 -5.65 3.34
CA TYR A 120 -3.18 -4.46 3.97
C TYR A 120 -4.22 -3.47 4.53
N PHE A 121 -5.50 -3.59 4.18
CA PHE A 121 -6.54 -2.68 4.71
C PHE A 121 -7.76 -3.39 5.33
N LYS A 122 -7.91 -4.71 5.15
CA LYS A 122 -9.00 -5.50 5.74
C LYS A 122 -8.80 -5.72 7.24
N VAL A 123 -9.89 -5.67 8.00
CA VAL A 123 -9.85 -5.76 9.48
C VAL A 123 -10.15 -7.18 9.95
N SER A 124 -9.12 -7.91 10.38
CA SER A 124 -9.24 -9.31 10.78
C SER A 124 -9.70 -9.52 12.24
N LYS A 125 -9.63 -8.52 13.12
CA LYS A 125 -9.99 -8.68 14.55
C LYS A 125 -11.00 -7.63 15.05
N PRO A 126 -12.12 -8.04 15.70
CA PRO A 126 -13.13 -7.13 16.25
C PRO A 126 -12.75 -6.51 17.61
N GLN A 127 -11.51 -6.68 18.09
CA GLN A 127 -11.19 -6.47 19.52
C GLN A 127 -10.84 -5.03 19.92
N HIS A 128 -10.68 -4.10 18.97
CA HIS A 128 -10.51 -2.68 19.31
C HIS A 128 -11.39 -1.81 18.42
N ILE A 129 -12.41 -1.18 19.02
CA ILE A 129 -13.17 -0.08 18.41
C ILE A 129 -12.26 1.15 18.40
N CYS A 130 -11.22 1.13 17.56
CA CYS A 130 -10.52 2.34 17.19
C CYS A 130 -11.15 2.85 15.90
N PHE A 131 -11.91 3.95 16.02
CA PHE A 131 -12.29 4.73 14.86
C PHE A 131 -11.01 5.19 14.16
N PRO A 132 -10.98 5.20 12.81
CA PRO A 132 -9.80 5.67 12.11
C PRO A 132 -9.44 7.06 12.60
N LYS A 133 -8.24 7.22 13.17
CA LYS A 133 -7.65 8.55 13.26
C LYS A 133 -7.63 9.07 11.84
N ARG A 134 -8.36 10.16 11.62
CA ARG A 134 -8.42 10.87 10.34
C ARG A 134 -6.99 10.93 9.77
N LEU A 135 -6.82 10.66 8.48
CA LEU A 135 -5.55 10.93 7.80
C LEU A 135 -5.28 12.44 7.92
N GLN A 136 -4.62 12.84 9.00
CA GLN A 136 -4.18 14.20 9.26
C GLN A 136 -2.94 14.41 8.40
N GLY A 137 -3.09 15.24 7.37
CA GLY A 137 -2.10 15.42 6.32
C GLY A 137 -2.77 15.43 4.95
N SER A 138 -2.23 16.22 4.04
CA SER A 138 -2.72 16.31 2.67
C SER A 138 -1.74 15.59 1.74
N LEU A 139 -2.21 14.53 1.10
CA LEU A 139 -1.53 13.75 0.08
C LEU A 139 -1.62 14.49 -1.26
N ASN A 140 -1.07 15.70 -1.31
CA ASN A 140 -1.18 16.61 -2.45
C ASN A 140 -0.52 16.07 -3.73
N CYS A 141 0.46 15.19 -3.59
CA CYS A 141 1.14 14.59 -4.74
C CYS A 141 0.45 13.33 -5.27
N LEU A 142 -0.52 12.77 -4.53
CA LEU A 142 -1.16 11.51 -4.88
C LEU A 142 -2.10 11.70 -6.07
N LYS A 143 -1.82 10.98 -7.14
CA LYS A 143 -2.52 11.02 -8.44
C LYS A 143 -3.21 9.70 -8.76
N HIS A 144 -2.65 8.58 -8.33
CA HIS A 144 -3.14 7.25 -8.68
C HIS A 144 -3.41 6.45 -7.42
N VAL A 145 -4.62 5.90 -7.32
CA VAL A 145 -5.04 5.06 -6.20
C VAL A 145 -5.71 3.82 -6.77
N GLU A 146 -5.20 2.65 -6.38
CA GLU A 146 -5.78 1.35 -6.70
C GLU A 146 -6.02 0.59 -5.40
N LEU A 147 -7.24 0.14 -5.17
CA LEU A 147 -7.64 -0.61 -3.99
C LEU A 147 -8.31 -1.90 -4.41
N TYR A 148 -7.76 -3.05 -4.03
CA TYR A 148 -8.26 -4.36 -4.41
C TYR A 148 -8.84 -5.10 -3.20
N GLY A 149 -10.10 -5.51 -3.31
CA GLY A 149 -10.74 -6.35 -2.29
C GLY A 149 -11.64 -5.60 -1.30
N VAL A 150 -12.00 -4.34 -1.59
CA VAL A 150 -12.69 -3.46 -0.63
C VAL A 150 -14.10 -3.95 -0.32
N ASP A 151 -14.44 -4.01 0.96
CA ASP A 151 -15.78 -4.30 1.43
C ASP A 151 -16.50 -3.03 1.87
N PHE A 152 -17.43 -2.55 1.04
CA PHE A 152 -18.22 -1.36 1.38
C PHE A 152 -19.32 -1.62 2.41
N THR A 153 -19.58 -2.88 2.78
CA THR A 153 -20.46 -3.22 3.90
C THR A 153 -19.72 -3.11 5.25
N GLU A 154 -18.39 -3.17 5.24
CA GLU A 154 -17.56 -2.93 6.42
C GLU A 154 -17.30 -1.43 6.60
N THR A 155 -17.93 -0.84 7.61
CA THR A 155 -17.82 0.60 7.91
C THR A 155 -16.37 1.05 8.06
N ARG A 156 -15.48 0.20 8.61
CA ARG A 156 -14.07 0.56 8.76
C ARG A 156 -13.38 0.72 7.41
N GLU A 157 -13.57 -0.20 6.48
CA GLU A 157 -12.98 -0.11 5.14
C GLU A 157 -13.55 1.07 4.37
N LEU A 158 -14.87 1.26 4.41
CA LEU A 158 -15.52 2.43 3.80
C LEU A 158 -14.94 3.76 4.32
N LEU A 159 -14.76 3.91 5.64
CA LEU A 159 -14.17 5.11 6.22
C LEU A 159 -12.70 5.30 5.85
N PHE A 160 -11.94 4.21 5.66
CA PHE A 160 -10.57 4.29 5.17
C PHE A 160 -10.55 4.92 3.78
N VAL A 161 -11.33 4.37 2.85
CA VAL A 161 -11.42 4.91 1.47
C VAL A 161 -11.85 6.37 1.49
N ILE A 162 -12.91 6.72 2.23
CA ILE A 162 -13.36 8.12 2.36
C ILE A 162 -12.24 9.02 2.90
N SER A 163 -11.51 8.58 3.91
CA SER A 163 -10.40 9.37 4.46
C SER A 163 -9.26 9.56 3.46
N LEU A 164 -8.91 8.52 2.71
CA LEU A 164 -7.85 8.57 1.70
C LEU A 164 -8.21 9.56 0.59
N LEU A 165 -9.43 9.49 0.07
CA LEU A 165 -9.92 10.40 -0.96
C LEU A 165 -9.98 11.85 -0.46
N LYS A 166 -10.48 12.08 0.76
CA LYS A 166 -10.53 13.43 1.36
C LYS A 166 -9.13 14.04 1.59
N SER A 167 -8.14 13.21 1.86
CA SER A 167 -6.75 13.66 2.02
C SER A 167 -6.02 13.87 0.69
N SER A 168 -6.60 13.46 -0.44
CA SER A 168 -5.92 13.37 -1.74
C SER A 168 -6.65 14.22 -2.81
N PRO A 169 -6.49 15.55 -2.78
CA PRO A 169 -7.29 16.46 -3.61
C PRO A 169 -6.97 16.40 -5.12
N ASN A 170 -5.82 15.82 -5.51
CA ASN A 170 -5.32 15.82 -6.89
C ASN A 170 -5.33 14.44 -7.55
N ILE A 171 -6.23 13.54 -7.12
CA ILE A 171 -6.36 12.21 -7.73
C ILE A 171 -6.77 12.36 -9.20
N GLU A 172 -6.01 11.72 -10.08
CA GLU A 172 -6.26 11.64 -11.52
C GLU A 172 -6.85 10.27 -11.91
N LYS A 173 -6.43 9.19 -11.22
CA LYS A 173 -6.93 7.82 -11.44
C LYS A 173 -7.28 7.15 -10.12
N LEU A 174 -8.48 6.60 -10.05
CA LEU A 174 -8.98 5.80 -8.95
C LEU A 174 -9.52 4.48 -9.48
N LEU A 175 -9.03 3.37 -8.98
CA LEU A 175 -9.58 2.03 -9.19
C LEU A 175 -9.89 1.42 -7.83
N ILE A 176 -11.11 0.91 -7.66
CA ILE A 176 -11.53 0.18 -6.47
C ILE A 176 -12.22 -1.11 -6.93
N GLU A 177 -11.61 -2.25 -6.64
CA GLU A 177 -12.26 -3.56 -6.78
C GLU A 177 -12.96 -3.91 -5.46
N VAL A 178 -14.28 -4.09 -5.54
CA VAL A 178 -15.18 -4.23 -4.41
C VAL A 178 -15.63 -5.69 -4.24
N THR A 179 -15.43 -6.28 -3.06
CA THR A 179 -15.86 -7.65 -2.77
C THR A 179 -17.36 -7.72 -2.45
N ARG A 180 -17.86 -6.77 -1.65
CA ARG A 180 -19.27 -6.68 -1.22
C ARG A 180 -19.75 -5.23 -1.21
N ILE A 181 -20.98 -4.99 -1.69
CA ILE A 181 -21.57 -3.65 -1.80
C ILE A 181 -23.09 -3.65 -1.61
N HIS A 182 -23.61 -2.64 -0.91
CA HIS A 182 -25.02 -2.27 -0.95
C HIS A 182 -25.19 -0.96 -1.73
N LEU A 183 -26.15 -0.91 -2.66
CA LEU A 183 -26.42 0.25 -3.51
C LEU A 183 -26.58 1.56 -2.71
N ASN A 184 -27.24 1.51 -1.55
CA ASN A 184 -27.43 2.67 -0.69
C ASN A 184 -26.11 3.22 -0.12
N LEU A 185 -25.17 2.34 0.26
CA LEU A 185 -23.86 2.74 0.79
C LEU A 185 -22.98 3.33 -0.31
N LEU A 186 -23.11 2.85 -1.55
CA LEU A 186 -22.43 3.42 -2.70
C LEU A 186 -22.87 4.87 -2.95
N VAL A 187 -24.18 5.14 -2.87
CA VAL A 187 -24.71 6.51 -2.98
C VAL A 187 -24.13 7.39 -1.88
N CYS A 188 -24.17 6.94 -0.62
CA CYS A 188 -23.58 7.68 0.52
C CYS A 188 -22.08 7.93 0.35
N PHE A 189 -21.33 6.97 -0.21
CA PHE A 189 -19.90 7.10 -0.48
C PHE A 189 -19.61 8.24 -1.46
N PHE A 190 -20.32 8.30 -2.59
CA PHE A 190 -20.15 9.36 -3.58
C PHE A 190 -20.48 10.75 -3.02
N PHE A 191 -21.58 10.87 -2.28
CA PHE A 191 -21.94 12.11 -1.60
C PHE A 191 -20.87 12.55 -0.58
N SER A 192 -20.33 11.59 0.18
CA SER A 192 -19.36 11.88 1.24
C SER A 192 -18.01 12.37 0.73
N CYS A 193 -17.65 12.05 -0.51
CA CYS A 193 -16.34 12.37 -1.10
C CYS A 193 -16.37 13.62 -1.99
N HIS A 194 -17.51 14.31 -2.15
CA HIS A 194 -17.68 15.43 -3.10
C HIS A 194 -17.18 15.12 -4.52
N ILE A 195 -17.20 13.84 -4.92
CA ILE A 195 -16.90 13.41 -6.29
C ILE A 195 -18.10 13.81 -7.13
N LEU A 196 -18.04 14.98 -7.75
CA LEU A 196 -19.10 15.53 -8.60
C LEU A 196 -19.28 14.64 -9.84
N ALA A 197 -20.54 14.37 -10.16
CA ALA A 197 -21.00 13.43 -11.19
C ALA A 197 -20.62 13.78 -12.65
N HIS A 198 -19.75 14.76 -12.88
CA HIS A 198 -19.52 15.34 -14.21
C HIS A 198 -18.45 14.63 -15.07
N SER A 199 -17.78 13.60 -14.54
CA SER A 199 -16.82 12.79 -15.33
C SER A 199 -16.84 11.29 -15.01
N ILE A 200 -17.91 10.79 -14.38
CA ILE A 200 -17.96 9.41 -13.90
C ILE A 200 -18.33 8.45 -15.04
N PHE A 201 -17.35 7.69 -15.54
CA PHE A 201 -17.63 6.45 -16.25
C PHE A 201 -18.02 5.37 -15.23
N PHE A 202 -19.31 5.17 -15.02
CA PHE A 202 -19.82 4.01 -14.28
C PHE A 202 -19.72 2.76 -15.17
N ILE A 203 -18.73 1.90 -14.95
CA ILE A 203 -18.86 0.48 -15.31
C ILE A 203 -19.39 -0.25 -14.08
N LEU A 204 -20.71 -0.13 -13.85
CA LEU A 204 -21.47 -0.94 -12.89
C LEU A 204 -21.72 -2.36 -13.42
N PHE A 205 -20.75 -2.94 -14.13
CA PHE A 205 -20.75 -4.33 -14.52
C PHE A 205 -19.58 -5.01 -13.79
N PHE A 206 -19.90 -5.77 -12.74
CA PHE A 206 -19.00 -6.68 -12.02
C PHE A 206 -17.91 -6.08 -11.10
N ARG A 207 -18.30 -5.46 -9.98
CA ARG A 207 -17.42 -5.23 -8.80
C ARG A 207 -16.31 -4.18 -8.91
N VAL A 208 -16.07 -3.54 -10.05
CA VAL A 208 -15.01 -2.54 -10.18
C VAL A 208 -15.57 -1.12 -10.26
N ILE A 209 -14.98 -0.19 -9.51
CA ILE A 209 -15.23 1.25 -9.61
C ILE A 209 -13.97 1.88 -10.16
N ALA A 210 -14.02 2.40 -11.38
CA ALA A 210 -12.93 3.13 -12.00
C ALA A 210 -13.36 4.59 -12.23
N ILE A 211 -12.55 5.54 -11.78
CA ILE A 211 -12.76 6.97 -12.01
C ILE A 211 -11.46 7.55 -12.55
N THR A 212 -11.54 8.14 -13.73
CA THR A 212 -10.45 8.92 -14.33
C THR A 212 -10.92 10.36 -14.49
N TRP A 213 -10.18 11.30 -13.91
CA TRP A 213 -10.41 12.72 -14.14
C TRP A 213 -9.65 13.12 -15.40
N ILE A 214 -10.35 13.69 -16.39
CA ILE A 214 -9.76 14.23 -17.62
C ILE A 214 -9.40 15.69 -17.39
#